data_AF-A0A977PKG6-F1
#
_entry.id   AF-A0A977PKG6-F1
#
_cell.length_a   1.000
_cell.length_b   1.000
_cell.length_c   1.000
_cell.angle_alpha   90.00
_cell.angle_beta   90.00
_cell.angle_gamma   90.00
#
_symmetry.space_group_name_H-M   'P 1'
#
loop_
_entity.id
_entity.type
_entity.pdbx_description
1 polymer ?
#
loop_
_entity_poly.entity_id
_entity_poly.type
_entity_poly.pdbx_seq_one_letter_code
_entity_poly.pdbx_strand_id
1 'polypeptide(L)'
;MKGKKNNNVKFLILSFSMFVLFAAVGLYATSSSSYLDISELLHKRPGVYMVRGIVDSWKVEGNNLVVVLKGKDGSKVLAYVPISYIERKYGPLNQVIINKGGEMVVKGYWNGKTFEVSDILKGCHSAYQQPTAST
;
A
#
# COMPACT_ATOMS: atom_id res chain seq x y z
N MET A 1 -33.59 43.78 25.68
CA MET A 1 -32.70 43.21 24.65
C MET A 1 -31.76 42.16 25.26
N LYS A 2 -32.19 40.90 25.40
CA LYS A 2 -31.35 39.78 25.85
C LYS A 2 -31.58 38.63 24.87
N GLY A 3 -30.63 38.36 23.98
CA GLY A 3 -30.77 37.27 23.00
C GLY A 3 -29.63 37.14 21.99
N LYS A 4 -28.78 38.16 21.84
CA LYS A 4 -27.74 38.17 20.79
C LYS A 4 -26.45 37.41 21.16
N LYS A 5 -26.19 37.17 22.45
CA LYS A 5 -24.90 36.60 22.93
C LYS A 5 -24.79 35.08 22.74
N ASN A 6 -25.91 34.35 22.86
CA ASN A 6 -25.91 32.88 22.78
C ASN A 6 -25.70 32.33 21.36
N ASN A 7 -26.10 33.06 20.33
CA ASN A 7 -25.96 32.60 18.95
C ASN A 7 -24.50 32.68 18.49
N ASN A 8 -23.78 33.74 18.86
CA ASN A 8 -22.37 33.92 18.48
C ASN A 8 -21.48 32.80 19.03
N VAL A 9 -21.73 32.33 20.27
CA VAL A 9 -20.98 31.22 20.87
C VAL A 9 -21.29 29.89 20.16
N LYS A 10 -22.55 29.66 19.78
CA LYS A 10 -22.94 28.47 18.99
C LYS A 10 -22.28 28.46 17.62
N PHE A 11 -22.25 29.60 16.94
CA PHE A 11 -21.54 29.73 15.65
C PHE A 11 -20.03 29.53 15.80
N LEU A 12 -19.42 30.00 16.88
CA LEU A 12 -17.99 29.81 17.13
C LEU A 12 -17.63 28.34 17.39
N ILE A 13 -18.45 27.64 18.17
CA ILE A 13 -18.31 26.20 18.43
C ILE A 13 -18.50 25.40 17.13
N LEU A 14 -19.52 25.74 16.33
CA LEU A 14 -19.78 25.07 15.05
C LEU A 14 -18.61 25.25 14.07
N SER A 15 -18.09 26.48 13.95
CA SER A 15 -16.93 26.78 13.09
C SER A 15 -15.67 26.05 13.56
N PHE A 16 -15.42 25.99 14.87
CA PHE A 16 -14.27 25.28 15.42
C PHE A 16 -14.39 23.77 15.21
N SER A 17 -15.57 23.20 15.42
CA SER A 17 -15.86 21.78 15.13
C SER A 17 -15.65 21.45 13.65
N MET A 18 -16.10 22.33 12.75
CA MET A 18 -15.91 22.15 11.31
C MET A 18 -14.43 22.19 10.94
N PHE A 19 -13.67 23.14 11.50
CA PHE A 19 -12.23 23.26 11.26
C PHE A 19 -11.45 22.02 11.73
N VAL A 20 -11.79 21.47 12.90
CA VAL A 20 -11.17 20.23 13.40
C VAL A 20 -11.51 19.04 12.48
N LEU A 21 -12.74 18.97 11.97
CA LEU A 21 -13.14 17.93 11.02
C LEU A 21 -12.34 18.01 9.71
N PHE A 22 -12.21 19.20 9.14
CA PHE A 22 -11.43 19.43 7.92
C PHE A 22 -9.93 19.21 8.14
N ALA A 23 -9.40 19.55 9.32
CA ALA A 23 -8.01 19.26 9.68
C ALA A 23 -7.77 17.74 9.78
N ALA A 24 -8.70 16.99 10.40
CA ALA A 24 -8.62 15.54 10.47
C ALA A 24 -8.69 14.92 9.07
N VAL A 25 -9.65 15.31 8.24
CA VAL A 25 -9.77 14.82 6.85
C VAL A 25 -8.53 15.19 6.03
N GLY A 26 -7.97 16.40 6.21
CA GLY A 26 -6.75 16.84 5.55
C GLY A 26 -5.52 16.01 5.91
N LEU A 27 -5.37 15.65 7.19
CA LEU A 27 -4.30 14.75 7.66
C LEU A 27 -4.46 13.31 7.13
N TYR A 28 -5.70 12.83 7.02
CA TYR A 28 -5.97 11.54 6.38
C TYR A 28 -5.70 11.58 4.87
N ALA A 29 -6.03 12.68 4.18
CA ALA A 29 -5.83 12.83 2.74
C ALA A 29 -4.36 12.95 2.34
N THR A 30 -3.52 13.63 3.13
CA THR A 30 -2.06 13.72 2.86
C THR A 30 -1.32 12.41 3.11
N SER A 31 -1.94 11.46 3.79
CA SER A 31 -1.43 10.09 3.97
C SER A 31 -1.64 9.21 2.72
N SER A 32 -2.25 9.73 1.66
CA SER A 32 -2.23 9.12 0.32
C SER A 32 -0.82 9.25 -0.27
N SER A 33 0.11 8.46 0.28
CA SER A 33 1.50 8.49 -0.16
C SER A 33 1.57 8.16 -1.65
N SER A 34 2.23 9.04 -2.38
CA SER A 34 2.74 8.71 -3.71
C SER A 34 3.52 7.40 -3.60
N TYR A 35 3.24 6.45 -4.50
CA TYR A 35 3.97 5.20 -4.55
C TYR A 35 5.41 5.49 -4.96
N LEU A 36 6.35 5.05 -4.14
CA LEU A 36 7.78 5.18 -4.44
C LEU A 36 8.19 4.13 -5.48
N ASP A 37 9.07 4.45 -6.42
CA ASP A 37 9.66 3.45 -7.30
C ASP A 37 10.75 2.66 -6.55
N ILE A 38 11.00 1.40 -6.94
CA ILE A 38 12.11 0.61 -6.37
C ILE A 38 13.47 1.32 -6.57
N SER A 39 13.67 2.02 -7.69
CA SER A 39 14.88 2.81 -7.97
C SER A 39 15.12 3.88 -6.90
N GLU A 40 14.04 4.51 -6.45
CA GLU A 40 14.09 5.53 -5.40
C GLU A 40 14.23 4.92 -4.00
N LEU A 41 13.67 3.72 -3.78
CA LEU A 41 13.73 3.01 -2.49
C LEU A 41 15.17 2.75 -2.05
N LEU A 42 16.05 2.39 -2.99
CA LEU A 42 17.45 2.09 -2.71
C LEU A 42 18.21 3.26 -2.09
N HIS A 43 17.72 4.49 -2.28
CA HIS A 43 18.31 5.72 -1.75
C HIS A 43 17.62 6.18 -0.44
N LYS A 44 16.64 5.42 0.06
CA LYS A 44 15.93 5.73 1.31
C LYS A 44 16.59 5.04 2.51
N ARG A 45 16.43 5.69 3.66
CA ARG A 45 16.78 5.12 4.97
C ARG A 45 15.79 4.00 5.33
N PRO A 46 16.14 3.12 6.29
CA PRO A 46 15.21 2.13 6.78
C PRO A 46 13.90 2.76 7.28
N GLY A 47 12.76 2.15 6.95
CA GLY A 47 11.44 2.71 7.24
C GLY A 47 10.29 2.03 6.52
N VAL A 48 9.06 2.46 6.81
CA VAL A 48 7.85 1.93 6.16
C VAL A 48 7.56 2.73 4.90
N TYR A 49 7.43 2.04 3.76
CA TYR A 49 7.17 2.65 2.47
C TYR A 49 6.05 1.92 1.71
N MET A 50 5.42 2.63 0.79
CA MET A 50 4.60 2.04 -0.27
C MET A 50 5.39 2.12 -1.57
N VAL A 51 5.72 0.97 -2.13
CA VAL A 51 6.60 0.85 -3.29
C VAL A 51 5.90 0.17 -4.46
N ARG A 52 6.23 0.63 -5.66
CA ARG A 52 5.77 0.12 -6.94
C ARG A 52 6.96 -0.45 -7.70
N GLY A 53 6.81 -1.65 -8.22
CA GLY A 53 7.81 -2.32 -9.04
C GLY A 53 7.22 -3.36 -9.98
N ILE A 54 8.01 -3.76 -10.96
CA ILE A 54 7.66 -4.83 -11.90
C ILE A 54 8.19 -6.15 -11.36
N VAL A 55 7.37 -7.20 -11.38
CA VAL A 55 7.80 -8.54 -10.95
C VAL A 55 8.77 -9.12 -11.99
N ASP A 56 10.04 -9.27 -11.61
CA ASP A 56 11.07 -9.86 -12.46
C ASP A 56 11.12 -11.38 -12.33
N SER A 57 11.02 -11.87 -11.09
CA SER A 57 10.96 -13.29 -10.75
C SER A 57 10.40 -13.46 -9.34
N TRP A 58 10.03 -14.69 -8.99
CA TRP A 58 9.61 -15.03 -7.63
C TRP A 58 10.00 -16.48 -7.32
N LYS A 59 10.16 -16.79 -6.04
CA LYS A 59 10.43 -18.13 -5.53
C LYS A 59 9.86 -18.28 -4.13
N VAL A 60 9.66 -19.51 -3.69
CA VAL A 60 9.28 -19.81 -2.30
C VAL A 60 10.53 -20.20 -1.53
N GLU A 61 10.78 -19.53 -0.41
CA GLU A 61 11.88 -19.83 0.52
C GLU A 61 11.36 -19.91 1.95
N GLY A 62 11.32 -21.13 2.49
CA GLY A 62 10.75 -21.38 3.82
C GLY A 62 9.29 -20.93 3.89
N ASN A 63 8.99 -20.06 4.85
CA ASN A 63 7.63 -19.52 5.06
C ASN A 63 7.35 -18.22 4.29
N ASN A 64 8.22 -17.84 3.36
CA ASN A 64 8.10 -16.61 2.60
C ASN A 64 8.06 -16.87 1.10
N LEU A 65 7.19 -16.13 0.42
CA LEU A 65 7.26 -15.89 -1.00
C LEU A 65 8.22 -14.72 -1.24
N VAL A 66 9.35 -14.99 -1.87
CA VAL A 66 10.36 -13.98 -2.21
C VAL A 66 10.13 -13.52 -3.63
N VAL A 67 9.75 -12.25 -3.78
CA VAL A 67 9.48 -11.61 -5.07
C VAL A 67 10.61 -10.65 -5.39
N VAL A 68 11.18 -10.75 -6.58
CA VAL A 68 12.16 -9.79 -7.10
C VAL A 68 11.41 -8.68 -7.79
N LEU A 69 11.40 -7.49 -7.18
CA LEU A 69 10.78 -6.29 -7.74
C LEU A 69 11.84 -5.45 -8.46
N LYS A 70 11.54 -5.06 -9.69
CA LYS A 70 12.39 -4.26 -10.56
C LYS A 70 11.86 -2.84 -10.70
N GLY A 71 12.72 -1.85 -10.50
CA GLY A 71 12.45 -0.43 -10.73
C GLY A 71 12.62 -0.03 -12.20
N LYS A 72 12.26 1.22 -12.52
CA LYS A 72 12.35 1.77 -13.88
C LYS A 72 13.79 1.82 -14.43
N ASP A 73 14.77 2.07 -13.57
CA ASP A 73 16.19 2.14 -13.93
C ASP A 73 16.85 0.75 -14.07
N GLY A 74 16.11 -0.32 -13.75
CA GLY A 74 16.62 -1.69 -13.76
C GLY A 74 17.10 -2.21 -12.40
N SER A 75 17.12 -1.36 -11.37
CA SER A 75 17.39 -1.71 -9.98
C SER A 75 16.45 -2.79 -9.48
N LYS A 76 16.94 -3.67 -8.61
CA LYS A 76 16.18 -4.82 -8.09
C LYS A 76 16.22 -4.87 -6.57
N VAL A 77 15.08 -5.23 -5.97
CA VAL A 77 14.94 -5.46 -4.54
C VAL A 77 14.25 -6.80 -4.29
N LEU A 78 14.71 -7.50 -3.25
CA LEU A 78 14.05 -8.70 -2.74
C LEU A 78 12.93 -8.27 -1.78
N ALA A 79 11.70 -8.57 -2.16
CA ALA A 79 10.51 -8.37 -1.36
C ALA A 79 10.07 -9.71 -0.74
N TYR A 80 10.06 -9.78 0.60
CA TYR A 80 9.66 -10.95 1.36
C TYR A 80 8.20 -10.81 1.74
N VAL A 81 7.36 -11.71 1.24
CA VAL A 81 5.94 -11.78 1.56
C VAL A 81 5.66 -13.04 2.38
N PRO A 82 5.09 -12.93 3.59
CA PRO A 82 4.72 -14.11 4.36
C PRO A 82 3.68 -14.95 3.61
N ILE A 83 3.91 -16.26 3.48
CA ILE A 83 2.96 -17.17 2.81
C ILE A 83 1.61 -17.16 3.53
N SER A 84 1.63 -17.13 4.87
CA SER A 84 0.41 -17.05 5.69
C SER A 84 -0.43 -15.80 5.42
N TYR A 85 0.20 -14.70 4.99
CA TYR A 85 -0.51 -13.51 4.55
C TYR A 85 -1.18 -13.74 3.18
N ILE A 86 -0.46 -14.34 2.23
CA ILE A 86 -1.01 -14.67 0.91
C ILE A 86 -2.20 -15.61 1.05
N GLU A 87 -2.05 -16.70 1.79
CA GLU A 87 -3.09 -17.71 1.97
C GLU A 87 -4.36 -17.15 2.61
N ARG A 88 -4.19 -16.27 3.60
CA ARG A 88 -5.31 -15.61 4.27
C ARG A 88 -6.05 -14.61 3.36
N LYS A 89 -5.34 -13.89 2.49
CA LYS A 89 -5.93 -12.79 1.71
C LYS A 89 -6.38 -13.19 0.31
N TYR A 90 -5.66 -14.11 -0.33
CA TYR A 90 -5.84 -14.50 -1.73
C TYR A 90 -6.16 -15.98 -1.92
N GLY A 91 -6.16 -16.77 -0.84
CA GLY A 91 -6.34 -18.22 -0.90
C GLY A 91 -5.02 -18.98 -1.10
N PRO A 92 -5.09 -20.31 -1.21
CA PRO A 92 -3.93 -21.19 -1.28
C PRO A 92 -2.87 -20.71 -2.29
N LEU A 93 -1.59 -20.70 -1.89
CA LEU A 93 -0.51 -20.14 -2.70
C LEU A 93 -0.41 -20.77 -4.11
N ASN A 94 -0.75 -22.05 -4.24
CA ASN A 94 -0.77 -22.77 -5.52
C ASN A 94 -1.82 -22.26 -6.52
N GLN A 95 -2.82 -21.50 -6.06
CA GLN A 95 -3.84 -20.87 -6.90
C GLN A 95 -3.50 -19.41 -7.23
N VAL A 96 -2.51 -18.82 -6.56
CA VAL A 96 -2.10 -17.43 -6.76
C VAL A 96 -1.16 -17.36 -7.95
N ILE A 97 -1.59 -16.66 -9.01
CA ILE A 97 -0.79 -16.46 -10.20
C ILE A 97 -0.03 -15.13 -10.08
N ILE A 98 1.30 -15.21 -10.03
CA ILE A 98 2.17 -14.03 -10.03
C ILE A 98 2.78 -13.88 -11.43
N ASN A 99 2.22 -12.95 -12.20
CA ASN A 99 2.66 -12.68 -13.56
C ASN A 99 4.01 -11.98 -13.57
N LYS A 100 5.01 -12.64 -14.17
CA LYS A 100 6.29 -12.00 -14.52
C LYS A 100 6.02 -10.85 -15.51
N GLY A 101 6.66 -9.71 -15.28
CA GLY A 101 6.39 -8.47 -16.02
C GLY A 101 5.16 -7.70 -15.51
N GLY A 102 4.39 -8.28 -14.59
CA GLY A 102 3.26 -7.62 -13.95
C GLY A 102 3.72 -6.56 -12.97
N GLU A 103 2.94 -5.49 -12.87
CA GLU A 103 3.14 -4.47 -11.86
C GLU A 103 2.57 -4.90 -10.51
N MET A 104 3.36 -4.68 -9.47
CA MET A 104 2.98 -4.93 -8.09
C MET A 104 3.22 -3.69 -7.24
N VAL A 105 2.23 -3.34 -6.43
CA VAL A 105 2.32 -2.27 -5.44
C VAL A 105 2.23 -2.90 -4.05
N VAL A 106 3.28 -2.74 -3.27
CA VAL A 106 3.43 -3.35 -1.95
C VAL A 106 3.72 -2.29 -0.90
N LYS A 107 3.22 -2.53 0.31
CA LYS A 107 3.55 -1.77 1.51
C LYS A 107 4.37 -2.66 2.42
N GLY A 108 5.37 -2.09 3.07
CA GLY A 108 6.29 -2.88 3.87
C GLY A 108 7.39 -2.04 4.50
N TYR A 109 8.25 -2.72 5.24
CA TYR A 109 9.42 -2.15 5.88
C TYR A 109 10.67 -2.39 5.03
N TRP A 110 11.38 -1.32 4.71
CA TRP A 110 12.70 -1.35 4.10
C TRP A 110 13.76 -1.34 5.19
N ASN A 111 14.70 -2.27 5.17
CA ASN A 111 15.82 -2.31 6.13
C ASN A 111 17.16 -1.81 5.54
N GLY A 112 17.15 -1.30 4.30
CA GLY A 112 18.37 -0.92 3.56
C GLY A 112 18.91 -2.00 2.62
N LYS A 113 18.37 -3.22 2.66
CA LYS A 113 18.80 -4.34 1.82
C LYS A 113 17.63 -5.14 1.24
N THR A 114 16.63 -5.42 2.06
CA THR A 114 15.44 -6.20 1.71
C THR A 114 14.18 -5.46 2.12
N PHE A 115 13.09 -5.79 1.46
CA PHE A 115 11.79 -5.20 1.71
C PHE A 115 10.85 -6.24 2.32
N GLU A 116 10.44 -6.05 3.56
CA GLU A 116 9.52 -6.93 4.27
C GLU A 116 8.08 -6.47 4.03
N VAL A 117 7.34 -7.21 3.22
CA VAL A 117 6.00 -6.84 2.79
C VAL A 117 4.99 -7.14 3.88
N SER A 118 4.25 -6.11 4.29
CA SER A 118 3.13 -6.23 5.22
C SER A 118 1.78 -6.23 4.51
N ASP A 119 1.70 -5.59 3.33
CA ASP A 119 0.46 -5.54 2.55
C ASP A 119 0.76 -5.46 1.05
N ILE A 120 -0.13 -6.04 0.24
CA ILE A 120 -0.14 -5.92 -1.21
C ILE A 120 -1.38 -5.12 -1.57
N LEU A 121 -1.14 -3.89 -2.04
CA LEU A 121 -2.17 -2.88 -2.26
C LEU A 121 -2.78 -2.98 -3.65
N LYS A 122 -1.96 -3.36 -4.64
CA LYS A 122 -2.41 -3.57 -6.01
C LYS A 122 -1.63 -4.73 -6.61
N GLY A 123 -2.31 -5.84 -6.80
CA GLY A 123 -1.88 -6.90 -7.71
C GLY A 123 -2.48 -6.60 -9.08
N CYS A 124 -1.65 -6.42 -10.10
CA CYS A 124 -1.96 -6.66 -11.51
C CYS A 124 -3.43 -6.42 -11.93
N HIS A 125 -3.73 -5.26 -12.52
CA HIS A 125 -4.97 -5.04 -13.30
C HIS A 125 -5.08 -5.92 -14.57
N SER A 126 -4.35 -7.04 -14.65
CA SER A 126 -4.38 -7.97 -15.78
C SER A 126 -4.11 -9.45 -15.40
N ALA A 127 -4.05 -9.82 -14.11
CA ALA A 127 -3.70 -11.20 -13.70
C ALA A 127 -4.81 -11.99 -12.99
N TYR A 128 -5.90 -11.35 -12.61
CA TYR A 128 -7.02 -12.02 -11.94
C TYR A 128 -8.25 -11.95 -12.84
N GLN A 129 -8.53 -13.03 -13.55
CA GLN A 129 -9.89 -13.31 -14.01
C GLN A 129 -10.55 -14.18 -12.96
N GLN A 130 -11.54 -13.61 -12.27
CA GLN A 130 -12.57 -14.41 -11.60
C GLN A 130 -13.31 -15.20 -12.70
N PRO A 131 -13.62 -16.50 -12.52
CA PRO A 131 -14.43 -17.22 -13.50
C PRO A 131 -15.77 -16.51 -13.63
N THR A 132 -16.21 -16.24 -14.86
CA THR A 132 -17.54 -15.73 -15.12
C THR A 132 -18.54 -16.72 -14.52
N ALA A 133 -19.34 -16.29 -13.55
CA ALA A 133 -20.48 -17.09 -13.12
C ALA A 133 -21.41 -17.23 -14.33
N SER A 134 -21.46 -18.42 -14.92
CA SER A 134 -22.48 -18.77 -15.89
C SER A 134 -23.81 -18.85 -15.13
N THR A 135 -24.70 -17.90 -15.41
CA THR A 135 -26.13 -18.00 -15.14
C THR A 135 -26.84 -18.25 -16.45
#